data_AF-A0A1L9ATZ4-F1
#
_entry.id   AF-A0A1L9ATZ4-F1
#
_cell.length_a   1.000
_cell.length_b   1.000
_cell.length_c   1.000
_cell.angle_alpha   90.00
_cell.angle_beta   90.00
_cell.angle_gamma   90.00
#
_symmetry.space_group_name_H-M   'P 1'
#
loop_
_entity.id
_entity.type
_entity.pdbx_description
1 polymer ?
#
loop_
_entity_poly.entity_id
_entity_poly.type
_entity_poly.pdbx_seq_one_letter_code
_entity_poly.pdbx_strand_id
1 'polypeptide(L)'
;MVKGYTGEPQEVFRVKDGPVALQVGIEGIVGNLPDGTLLLGQWQLGDNRLFGTFTEAKIPGAGTLPVCLVAGLRGVTVYVDEHGKNFDCPPGLGVCLDPGSTPGNAKTPTRVFLIQASGQP
;
A
#
# COMPACT_ATOMS: atom_id res chain seq x y z
N MET A 1 7.36 15.78 -12.09
CA MET A 1 7.22 14.39 -12.56
C MET A 1 8.35 13.58 -11.93
N VAL A 2 8.09 12.64 -11.03
CA VAL A 2 9.12 11.65 -10.68
C VAL A 2 9.23 10.76 -11.90
N LYS A 3 10.30 10.95 -12.66
CA LYS A 3 10.59 10.14 -13.85
C LYS A 3 10.83 8.70 -13.37
N GLY A 4 10.03 7.75 -13.84
CA GLY A 4 10.43 6.34 -13.87
C GLY A 4 9.85 5.38 -12.82
N TYR A 5 8.69 5.65 -12.21
CA TYR A 5 7.95 4.61 -11.48
C TYR A 5 6.54 4.46 -12.04
N THR A 6 6.38 3.52 -12.95
CA THR A 6 5.08 3.00 -13.40
C THR A 6 4.96 1.64 -12.78
N GLY A 7 4.18 1.51 -11.71
CA GLY A 7 3.86 0.19 -11.18
C GLY A 7 2.99 -0.51 -12.21
N GLU A 8 3.35 -1.68 -12.72
CA GLU A 8 2.45 -2.43 -13.61
C GLU A 8 1.28 -3.03 -12.81
N PRO A 9 0.07 -3.17 -13.38
CA PRO A 9 -1.00 -3.95 -12.74
C PRO A 9 -0.48 -5.38 -12.51
N GLN A 10 -0.38 -5.80 -11.25
CA GLN A 10 0.23 -7.09 -10.79
C GLN A 10 1.74 -7.07 -10.54
N GLU A 11 2.45 -5.96 -10.73
CA GLU A 11 3.83 -5.87 -10.28
C GLU A 11 3.87 -5.94 -8.75
N VAL A 12 4.71 -6.84 -8.25
CA VAL A 12 4.99 -7.01 -6.83
C VAL A 12 6.46 -6.69 -6.58
N PHE A 13 6.75 -5.98 -5.50
CA PHE A 13 8.12 -5.68 -5.12
C PHE A 13 8.43 -6.08 -3.69
N ARG A 14 9.71 -6.34 -3.46
CA ARG A 14 10.23 -6.79 -2.19
C ARG A 14 10.20 -5.65 -1.18
N VAL A 15 9.55 -5.89 -0.06
CA VAL A 15 9.39 -4.95 1.04
C VAL A 15 10.63 -5.00 1.92
N LYS A 16 11.12 -3.82 2.28
CA LYS A 16 12.17 -3.60 3.28
C LYS A 16 11.78 -2.39 4.12
N ASP A 17 12.32 -2.32 5.33
CA ASP A 17 12.17 -1.13 6.15
C ASP A 17 12.80 0.08 5.45
N GLY A 18 12.14 1.23 5.57
CA GLY A 18 12.65 2.51 5.06
C GLY A 18 11.81 3.13 3.96
N PRO A 19 12.41 4.03 3.14
CA PRO A 19 11.68 4.85 2.19
C PRO A 19 11.01 4.05 1.09
N VAL A 20 9.77 4.42 0.76
CA VAL A 20 8.98 3.78 -0.28
C VAL A 20 8.22 4.80 -1.13
N ALA A 21 7.97 4.42 -2.39
CA ALA A 21 7.02 5.05 -3.28
C ALA A 21 5.96 4.03 -3.71
N LEU A 22 4.69 4.39 -3.63
CA LEU A 22 3.57 3.59 -4.14
C LEU A 22 2.73 4.38 -5.11
N GLN A 23 2.23 3.72 -6.15
CA GLN A 23 1.35 4.35 -7.13
C GLN A 23 -0.11 4.03 -6.82
N VAL A 24 -0.96 5.05 -6.86
CA VAL A 24 -2.42 4.87 -6.86
C VAL A 24 -2.81 4.36 -8.25
N GLY A 25 -3.48 3.20 -8.36
CA GLY A 25 -3.54 2.51 -9.65
C GLY A 25 -4.70 1.57 -9.96
N ILE A 26 -5.81 1.55 -9.22
CA ILE A 26 -7.03 0.80 -9.61
C ILE A 26 -8.28 1.57 -9.15
N GLU A 27 -9.32 1.59 -10.00
CA GLU A 27 -10.63 2.19 -9.76
C GLU A 27 -11.17 1.84 -8.36
N GLY A 28 -11.30 2.90 -7.57
CA GLY A 28 -11.80 2.89 -6.21
C GLY A 28 -11.72 4.32 -5.74
N ILE A 29 -12.82 5.05 -5.91
CA ILE A 29 -12.92 6.45 -5.46
C ILE A 29 -12.69 6.44 -3.95
N VAL A 30 -11.49 6.75 -3.44
CA VAL A 30 -11.42 7.45 -2.16
C VAL A 30 -10.15 8.27 -1.93
N GLY A 31 -10.36 9.54 -1.57
CA GLY A 31 -9.39 10.64 -1.57
C GLY A 31 -9.36 11.24 -2.97
N ASN A 32 -9.46 12.56 -3.12
CA ASN A 32 -9.45 13.22 -4.44
C ASN A 32 -8.09 13.08 -5.19
N LEU A 33 -7.29 12.06 -4.90
CA LEU A 33 -6.00 11.79 -5.51
C LEU A 33 -6.25 11.02 -6.81
N PRO A 34 -5.87 11.59 -7.96
CA PRO A 34 -6.07 10.92 -9.25
C PRO A 34 -5.12 9.74 -9.42
N ASP A 35 -5.50 8.83 -10.30
CA ASP A 35 -4.66 7.74 -10.79
C ASP A 35 -3.27 8.23 -11.19
N GLY A 36 -2.26 7.44 -10.87
CA GLY A 36 -0.87 7.79 -11.09
C GLY A 36 -0.28 8.73 -10.04
N THR A 37 -1.03 9.14 -9.01
CA THR A 37 -0.47 9.79 -7.82
C THR A 37 0.56 8.88 -7.17
N LEU A 38 1.75 9.42 -6.88
CA LEU A 38 2.79 8.71 -6.15
C LEU A 38 2.76 9.12 -4.67
N LEU A 39 2.50 8.16 -3.80
CA LEU A 39 2.59 8.31 -2.36
C LEU A 39 4.02 8.02 -1.91
N LEU A 40 4.62 8.95 -1.17
CA LEU A 40 5.95 8.80 -0.60
C LEU A 40 5.87 8.70 0.91
N GLY A 41 6.64 7.78 1.45
CA GLY A 41 6.53 7.42 2.86
C GLY A 41 7.62 6.50 3.35
N GLN A 42 7.34 5.88 4.48
CA GLN A 42 8.18 4.88 5.13
C GLN A 42 7.40 3.59 5.32
N TRP A 43 8.12 2.48 5.21
CA TRP A 43 7.66 1.15 5.56
C TRP A 43 8.41 0.58 6.75
N GLN A 44 7.69 -0.25 7.50
CA GLN A 44 8.25 -1.04 8.58
C GLN A 44 7.57 -2.42 8.62
N LEU A 45 8.38 -3.45 8.72
CA LEU A 45 7.94 -4.82 8.98
C LEU A 45 7.95 -5.09 10.48
N GLY A 46 6.87 -5.67 10.99
CA GLY A 46 6.75 -6.05 12.40
C GLY A 46 5.48 -6.85 12.63
N ASP A 47 5.48 -7.75 13.63
CA ASP A 47 4.29 -8.53 14.00
C ASP A 47 3.57 -9.24 12.82
N ASN A 48 4.35 -9.77 11.86
CA ASN A 48 3.87 -10.35 10.60
C ASN A 48 2.96 -9.41 9.77
N ARG A 49 3.15 -8.10 9.92
CA ARG A 49 2.46 -7.05 9.19
C ARG A 49 3.45 -6.09 8.54
N LEU A 50 2.98 -5.49 7.45
CA LEU A 50 3.59 -4.34 6.80
C LEU A 50 2.85 -3.08 7.25
N PHE A 51 3.57 -2.21 7.94
CA PHE A 51 3.12 -0.89 8.31
C PHE A 51 3.65 0.13 7.31
N GLY A 52 2.78 1.04 6.86
CA GLY A 52 3.18 2.12 5.97
C GLY A 52 2.62 3.45 6.44
N THR A 53 3.45 4.48 6.41
CA THR A 53 3.05 5.87 6.67
C THR A 53 3.51 6.73 5.50
N PHE A 54 2.59 7.46 4.88
CA PHE A 54 2.85 8.32 3.74
C PHE A 54 2.59 9.77 4.11
N THR A 55 3.55 10.61 3.78
CA THR A 55 3.58 12.03 4.14
C THR A 55 3.50 12.95 2.93
N GLU A 56 3.75 12.44 1.73
CA GLU A 56 3.66 13.22 0.49
C GLU A 56 2.86 12.48 -0.59
N ALA A 57 2.05 13.22 -1.34
CA ALA A 57 1.39 12.75 -2.55
C ALA A 57 1.84 13.62 -3.73
N LYS A 58 2.47 12.99 -4.73
CA LYS A 58 2.86 13.66 -5.98
C LYS A 58 1.79 13.43 -7.03
N ILE A 59 1.00 14.45 -7.27
CA ILE A 59 -0.17 14.42 -8.15
C ILE A 59 0.25 14.82 -9.58
N PRO A 60 -0.05 13.98 -10.59
CA PRO A 60 0.15 14.35 -11.98
C PRO A 60 -0.53 15.68 -12.33
N GLY A 61 0.24 16.63 -12.86
CA GLY A 61 -0.27 17.95 -13.27
C GLY A 61 -0.53 18.96 -12.14
N ALA A 62 -0.60 18.55 -10.87
CA ALA A 62 -0.93 19.44 -9.75
C ALA A 62 0.20 19.66 -8.72
N GLY A 63 1.29 18.88 -8.78
CA GLY A 63 2.45 19.06 -7.90
C GLY A 63 2.46 18.12 -6.69
N THR A 64 3.10 18.53 -5.60
CA THR A 64 3.23 17.71 -4.37
C THR A 64 2.37 18.30 -3.26
N LEU A 65 1.58 17.46 -2.59
CA LEU A 65 0.78 17.83 -1.41
C LEU A 65 1.23 17.03 -0.18
N PRO A 66 1.24 17.63 1.02
CA PRO A 66 1.40 16.88 2.25
C PRO A 66 0.14 16.02 2.50
N VAL A 67 0.33 14.80 2.97
CA VAL A 67 -0.75 13.88 3.35
C VAL A 67 -0.43 13.22 4.69
N CYS A 68 -1.42 12.58 5.30
CA CYS A 68 -1.25 11.78 6.50
C CYS A 68 -1.99 10.46 6.30
N LEU A 69 -1.41 9.57 5.49
CA LEU A 69 -2.01 8.28 5.17
C LEU A 69 -1.25 7.16 5.86
N VAL A 70 -1.99 6.19 6.39
CA VAL A 70 -1.43 4.98 7.01
C VAL A 70 -2.00 3.75 6.33
N ALA A 71 -1.17 2.72 6.13
CA ALA A 71 -1.61 1.44 5.62
C ALA A 71 -2.42 0.70 6.68
N GLY A 72 -3.55 0.12 6.28
CA GLY A 72 -4.40 -0.65 7.16
C GLY A 72 -5.52 -1.34 6.40
N LEU A 73 -6.21 -2.24 7.09
CA LEU A 73 -7.33 -3.00 6.56
C LEU A 73 -8.62 -2.62 7.28
N ARG A 74 -9.65 -2.25 6.50
CA ARG A 74 -10.97 -1.88 7.04
C ARG A 74 -11.82 -3.09 7.43
N GLY A 75 -11.63 -4.22 6.75
CA GLY A 75 -12.34 -5.47 6.99
C GLY A 75 -11.40 -6.66 6.87
N VAL A 76 -11.95 -7.86 7.00
CA VAL A 76 -11.18 -9.08 6.75
C VAL A 76 -10.80 -9.12 5.27
N THR A 77 -9.52 -9.30 4.99
CA THR A 77 -8.99 -9.44 3.63
C THR A 77 -8.45 -10.86 3.48
N VAL A 78 -8.92 -11.55 2.45
CA VAL A 78 -8.49 -12.92 2.15
C VAL A 78 -7.24 -12.88 1.29
N TYR A 79 -6.19 -13.55 1.75
CA TYR A 79 -4.97 -13.83 1.02
C TYR A 79 -4.97 -15.29 0.59
N VAL A 80 -4.33 -15.59 -0.55
CA VAL A 80 -4.21 -16.96 -1.05
C VAL A 80 -2.72 -17.29 -1.15
N ASP A 81 -2.31 -18.40 -0.55
CA ASP A 81 -0.93 -18.87 -0.64
C ASP A 81 -0.64 -19.56 -1.99
N GLU A 82 0.63 -19.92 -2.21
CA GLU A 82 1.08 -20.59 -3.44
C GLU A 82 0.44 -21.98 -3.68
N HIS A 83 -0.20 -22.55 -2.66
CA HIS A 83 -0.93 -23.82 -2.71
C HIS A 83 -2.45 -23.63 -2.84
N GLY A 84 -2.93 -22.40 -3.02
CA GLY A 84 -4.36 -22.11 -3.13
C GLY A 84 -5.12 -22.11 -1.81
N LYS A 85 -4.42 -22.08 -0.67
CA LYS A 85 -5.06 -22.04 0.65
C LYS A 85 -5.35 -20.60 1.05
N ASN A 86 -6.57 -20.37 1.51
CA ASN A 86 -7.00 -19.07 2.00
C ASN A 86 -6.45 -18.79 3.41
N PHE A 87 -6.05 -17.55 3.62
CA PHE A 87 -5.66 -16.98 4.90
C PHE A 87 -6.40 -15.66 5.13
N ASP A 88 -7.13 -15.57 6.23
CA ASP A 88 -7.86 -14.37 6.60
C ASP A 88 -6.94 -13.40 7.36
N CYS A 89 -6.68 -12.24 6.76
CA CYS A 89 -6.04 -11.16 7.47
C CYS A 89 -7.08 -10.29 8.18
N PRO A 90 -7.04 -10.18 9.52
CA PRO A 90 -8.00 -9.39 10.27
C PRO A 90 -7.77 -7.87 10.05
N PRO A 91 -8.83 -7.06 10.18
CA PRO A 91 -8.74 -5.61 10.06
C PRO A 91 -7.78 -5.00 11.09
N GLY A 92 -7.32 -3.77 10.85
CA GLY A 92 -6.47 -3.02 11.77
C GLY A 92 -5.34 -2.26 11.06
N LEU A 93 -4.44 -1.71 11.87
CA LEU A 93 -3.25 -1.01 11.37
C LEU A 93 -2.27 -1.99 10.74
N GLY A 94 -1.70 -1.60 9.60
CA GLY A 94 -0.86 -2.46 8.78
C GLY A 94 -1.65 -3.50 8.00
N VAL A 95 -1.00 -4.08 7.00
CA VAL A 95 -1.55 -5.17 6.18
C VAL A 95 -0.77 -6.45 6.51
N CYS A 96 -1.43 -7.62 6.51
CA CYS A 96 -0.68 -8.87 6.66
C CYS A 96 0.27 -9.05 5.47
N LEU A 97 1.36 -9.77 5.72
CA LEU A 97 2.22 -10.24 4.64
C LEU A 97 1.53 -11.37 3.89
N ASP A 98 1.78 -11.48 2.59
CA ASP A 98 1.32 -12.62 1.80
C ASP A 98 1.82 -13.93 2.44
N PRO A 99 0.99 -14.97 2.54
CA PRO A 99 1.40 -16.26 3.08
C PRO A 99 2.69 -16.79 2.45
N GLY A 100 3.61 -17.32 3.27
CA GLY A 100 4.95 -17.74 2.83
C GLY A 100 5.99 -16.62 2.80
N SER A 101 5.59 -15.36 3.02
CA SER A 101 6.52 -14.23 3.18
C SER A 101 7.25 -14.28 4.52
N THR A 102 8.53 -13.93 4.51
CA THR A 102 9.36 -13.72 5.71
C THR A 102 9.79 -12.26 5.83
N PRO A 103 10.14 -11.78 7.04
CA PRO A 103 10.87 -10.53 7.19
C PRO A 103 12.14 -10.59 6.34
N GLY A 104 12.19 -9.72 5.34
CA GLY A 104 13.25 -9.72 4.35
C GLY A 104 12.87 -10.27 2.99
N ASN A 105 11.85 -11.13 2.78
CA ASN A 105 11.38 -11.57 1.44
C ASN A 105 9.91 -11.27 1.15
N ALA A 106 9.22 -10.59 2.08
CA ALA A 106 7.88 -10.08 1.88
C ALA A 106 7.76 -9.28 0.59
N LYS A 107 6.63 -9.44 -0.10
CA LYS A 107 6.29 -8.67 -1.29
C LYS A 107 4.95 -7.97 -1.07
N THR A 108 4.73 -6.91 -1.81
CA THR A 108 3.43 -6.24 -1.91
C THR A 108 3.25 -5.69 -3.31
N PRO A 109 1.99 -5.56 -3.79
CA PRO A 109 1.71 -4.86 -5.03
C PRO A 109 2.28 -3.43 -5.04
N THR A 110 2.80 -3.00 -6.19
CA THR A 110 3.26 -1.61 -6.43
C THR A 110 2.09 -0.63 -6.58
N ARG A 111 0.89 -1.16 -6.84
CA ARG A 111 -0.38 -0.44 -6.89
C ARG A 111 -1.23 -0.78 -5.69
N VAL A 112 -1.72 0.24 -4.98
CA VAL A 112 -2.54 0.07 -3.78
C VAL A 112 -3.90 0.72 -3.91
N PHE A 113 -4.88 0.12 -3.24
CA PHE A 113 -6.19 0.71 -3.04
C PHE A 113 -6.15 1.68 -1.86
N LEU A 114 -6.72 2.86 -2.06
CA LEU A 114 -6.98 3.80 -0.98
C LEU A 114 -8.45 3.69 -0.58
N ILE A 115 -8.68 3.53 0.73
CA ILE A 115 -10.02 3.51 1.31
C ILE A 115 -10.11 4.67 2.29
N GLN A 116 -11.23 5.41 2.31
CA GLN A 116 -11.43 6.44 3.33
C GLN A 116 -11.34 5.80 4.70
N ALA A 117 -10.59 6.42 5.60
CA ALA A 117 -10.76 6.15 7.01
C ALA A 117 -12.24 6.35 7.37
N SER A 118 -12.87 5.32 7.92
CA SER A 118 -14.21 5.46 8.50
C SER A 118 -14.02 6.10 9.87
N GLY A 119 -14.56 7.30 10.06
CA GLY A 119 -14.53 8.01 11.35
C GLY A 119 -13.52 9.14 11.50
N GLN A 120 -12.91 9.65 10.42
CA GLN A 120 -12.40 11.02 10.46
C GLN A 120 -13.59 11.99 10.41
N PRO A 121 -13.65 13.00 11.31
CA PRO A 121 -14.72 13.99 11.33
C PRO A 121 -14.80 14.79 10.03
#